data_AF-A0A957VDG4-F1
#
_entry.id   AF-A0A957VDG4-F1
#
_cell.length_a   1.000
_cell.length_b   1.000
_cell.length_c   1.000
_cell.angle_alpha   90.00
_cell.angle_beta   90.00
_cell.angle_gamma   90.00
#
_symmetry.space_group_name_H-M   'P 1'
#
loop_
_entity.id
_entity.type
_entity.pdbx_description
1 polymer ?
#
loop_
_entity_poly.entity_id
_entity_poly.type
_entity_poly.pdbx_seq_one_letter_code
_entity_poly.pdbx_strand_id
1 'polypeptide(L)'
;AHPNPTLQHSLAHTLGDASLFAGNFSLAELCYKTVQDRIGNSPEELALLQYKWGRLHFYRGDVEAAHQRYEQALELAEGHPAQLAQIEAELRLLHDLG
;
A
#
# COMPACT_ATOMS: atom_id res chain seq x y z
N ALA A 1 -11.50 -27.46 4.90
CA ALA A 1 -11.32 -26.83 3.58
C ALA A 1 -10.31 -25.71 3.75
N HIS A 2 -9.11 -25.84 3.19
CA HIS A 2 -8.15 -24.73 3.17
C HIS A 2 -8.67 -23.68 2.20
N PRO A 3 -8.84 -22.41 2.60
CA PRO A 3 -9.28 -21.38 1.67
C PRO A 3 -8.26 -21.26 0.55
N ASN A 4 -8.74 -21.08 -0.69
CA ASN A 4 -7.88 -20.94 -1.85
C ASN A 4 -6.89 -19.75 -1.64
N PRO A 5 -5.56 -19.97 -1.68
CA PRO A 5 -4.56 -18.95 -1.35
C PRO A 5 -4.71 -17.67 -2.17
N THR A 6 -5.12 -17.77 -3.44
CA THR A 6 -5.32 -16.64 -4.34
C THR A 6 -6.53 -15.79 -3.94
N LEU A 7 -7.58 -16.44 -3.44
CA LEU A 7 -8.78 -15.78 -2.91
C LEU A 7 -8.47 -15.05 -1.60
N GLN A 8 -7.62 -15.62 -0.74
CA GLN A 8 -7.18 -14.96 0.49
C GLN A 8 -6.34 -13.71 0.19
N HIS A 9 -5.45 -13.78 -0.80
CA HIS A 9 -4.62 -12.65 -1.23
C HIS A 9 -5.48 -11.48 -1.73
N SER A 10 -6.37 -11.74 -2.69
CA SER A 10 -7.31 -10.73 -3.20
C SER A 10 -8.21 -10.16 -2.10
N LEU A 11 -8.72 -11.02 -1.21
CA LEU A 11 -9.56 -10.57 -0.11
C LEU A 11 -8.79 -9.67 0.88
N ALA A 12 -7.53 -10.00 1.18
CA ALA A 12 -6.70 -9.19 2.06
C ALA A 12 -6.43 -7.79 1.45
N HIS A 13 -6.21 -7.70 0.13
CA HIS A 13 -6.10 -6.40 -0.55
C HIS A 13 -7.36 -5.55 -0.38
N THR A 14 -8.52 -6.12 -0.73
CA THR A 14 -9.80 -5.39 -0.71
C THR A 14 -10.21 -5.03 0.72
N LEU A 15 -10.03 -5.95 1.67
CA LEU A 15 -10.35 -5.71 3.08
C LEU A 15 -9.40 -4.68 3.70
N GLY A 16 -8.13 -4.70 3.34
CA GLY A 16 -7.15 -3.70 3.79
C GLY A 16 -7.54 -2.30 3.36
N ASP A 17 -7.92 -2.12 2.08
CA ASP A 17 -8.34 -0.82 1.56
C ASP A 17 -9.67 -0.35 2.19
N ALA A 18 -10.65 -1.24 2.31
CA ALA A 18 -11.91 -0.91 2.98
C ALA A 18 -11.69 -0.53 4.44
N SER A 19 -10.82 -1.24 5.15
CA SER A 19 -10.47 -0.96 6.54
C SER A 19 -9.75 0.37 6.69
N LEU A 20 -8.89 0.72 5.74
CA LEU A 20 -8.20 2.00 5.69
C LEU A 20 -9.20 3.16 5.58
N PHE A 21 -10.13 3.09 4.61
CA PHE A 21 -11.16 4.11 4.43
C PHE A 21 -12.16 4.17 5.60
N ALA A 22 -12.39 3.06 6.29
CA ALA A 22 -13.19 3.01 7.51
C ALA A 22 -12.46 3.55 8.75
N GLY A 23 -11.18 3.95 8.63
CA GLY A 23 -10.35 4.39 9.75
C GLY A 23 -9.89 3.26 10.68
N ASN A 24 -10.15 1.99 10.32
CA ASN A 24 -9.68 0.84 11.08
C ASN A 24 -8.25 0.48 10.67
N PHE A 25 -7.32 1.31 11.12
CA PHE A 25 -5.94 1.21 10.71
C PHE A 25 -5.24 -0.05 11.20
N SER A 26 -5.64 -0.61 12.34
CA SER A 26 -5.07 -1.86 12.87
C SER A 26 -5.41 -3.06 11.97
N LEU A 27 -6.65 -3.11 11.48
CA LEU A 27 -7.08 -4.15 10.55
C LEU A 27 -6.44 -3.98 9.17
N ALA A 28 -6.34 -2.73 8.67
CA ALA A 28 -5.64 -2.43 7.42
C ALA A 28 -4.18 -2.91 7.48
N GLU A 29 -3.49 -2.64 8.59
CA GLU A 29 -2.11 -3.09 8.82
C GLU A 29 -1.98 -4.62 8.80
N LEU A 30 -2.89 -5.32 9.47
CA LEU A 30 -2.89 -6.78 9.49
C LEU A 30 -3.12 -7.37 8.09
N CYS A 31 -4.02 -6.78 7.32
CA CYS A 31 -4.26 -7.15 5.94
C CYS A 31 -3.00 -6.97 5.09
N TYR A 32 -2.32 -5.82 5.19
CA TYR A 32 -1.10 -5.55 4.43
C TYR A 32 0.06 -6.46 4.81
N LYS A 33 0.21 -6.81 6.10
CA LYS A 33 1.18 -7.85 6.53
C LYS A 33 0.87 -9.22 5.93
N THR A 34 -0.41 -9.62 5.92
CA THR A 34 -0.85 -10.88 5.33
C THR A 34 -0.58 -10.94 3.83
N VAL A 35 -0.75 -9.81 3.14
CA VAL A 35 -0.37 -9.66 1.74
C VAL A 35 1.15 -9.80 1.61
N GLN A 36 1.94 -9.04 2.38
CA GLN A 36 3.41 -9.04 2.38
C GLN A 36 4.02 -10.44 2.49
N ASP A 37 3.50 -11.28 3.39
CA ASP A 37 3.99 -12.65 3.58
C ASP A 37 3.74 -13.58 2.39
N ARG A 38 2.89 -13.15 1.46
CA ARG A 38 2.42 -13.94 0.30
C ARG A 38 2.83 -13.36 -1.04
N ILE A 39 3.25 -12.09 -1.07
CA ILE A 39 3.79 -11.50 -2.28
C ILE A 39 5.11 -12.20 -2.58
N GLY A 40 5.29 -12.60 -3.83
CA GLY A 40 6.60 -13.02 -4.31
C GLY A 40 7.55 -11.83 -4.46
N ASN A 41 8.62 -12.04 -5.22
CA ASN A 41 9.57 -10.98 -5.58
C ASN A 41 9.09 -10.17 -6.81
N SER A 42 7.78 -9.96 -6.97
CA SER A 42 7.24 -9.14 -8.05
C SER A 42 7.42 -7.65 -7.72
N PRO A 43 8.21 -6.88 -8.49
CA PRO A 43 8.41 -5.46 -8.23
C PRO A 43 7.09 -4.67 -8.23
N GLU A 44 6.16 -5.04 -9.11
CA GLU A 44 4.83 -4.40 -9.21
C GLU A 44 4.00 -4.59 -7.93
N GLU A 45 3.93 -5.81 -7.42
CA GLU A 45 3.13 -6.09 -6.21
C GLU A 45 3.79 -5.49 -4.97
N LEU A 46 5.13 -5.46 -4.92
CA LEU A 46 5.88 -4.79 -3.87
C LEU A 46 5.67 -3.27 -3.91
N ALA A 47 5.69 -2.65 -5.10
CA ALA A 47 5.40 -1.23 -5.28
C ALA A 47 4.00 -0.89 -4.77
N LEU A 48 3.00 -1.67 -5.17
CA LEU A 48 1.61 -1.49 -4.74
C LEU A 48 1.45 -1.66 -3.21
N LEU A 49 2.16 -2.62 -2.61
CA LEU A 49 2.14 -2.82 -1.17
C LEU A 49 2.75 -1.60 -0.45
N GLN A 50 3.91 -1.10 -0.90
CA GLN A 50 4.54 0.07 -0.29
C GLN A 50 3.67 1.32 -0.42
N TYR A 51 3.01 1.51 -1.57
CA TYR A 51 2.02 2.55 -1.75
C TYR A 51 0.87 2.46 -0.73
N LYS A 52 0.32 1.26 -0.50
CA LYS A 52 -0.74 1.03 0.50
C LYS A 52 -0.27 1.34 1.92
N TRP A 53 0.97 0.98 2.26
CA TRP A 53 1.58 1.37 3.53
C TRP A 53 1.75 2.88 3.66
N GLY A 54 2.19 3.56 2.60
CA GLY A 54 2.29 5.02 2.58
C GLY A 54 0.95 5.69 2.89
N ARG A 55 -0.14 5.22 2.27
CA ARG A 55 -1.49 5.71 2.58
C ARG A 55 -1.89 5.44 4.02
N LEU A 56 -1.59 4.25 4.55
CA LEU A 56 -1.86 3.92 5.96
C LEU A 56 -1.19 4.90 6.91
N HIS A 57 0.09 5.22 6.69
CA HIS A 57 0.81 6.21 7.49
C HIS A 57 0.23 7.60 7.32
N PHE A 58 -0.11 8.00 6.09
CA PHE A 58 -0.72 9.29 5.81
C PHE A 58 -2.06 9.47 6.54
N TYR A 59 -2.96 8.49 6.46
CA TYR A 59 -4.25 8.55 7.18
C TYR A 59 -4.10 8.49 8.70
N ARG A 60 -3.00 7.93 9.22
CA ARG A 60 -2.64 7.99 10.64
C ARG A 60 -2.03 9.34 11.05
N GLY A 61 -1.72 10.23 10.10
CA GLY A 61 -1.06 11.51 10.34
C GLY A 61 0.47 11.42 10.40
N ASP A 62 1.05 10.27 10.09
CA ASP A 62 2.50 10.04 10.05
C ASP A 62 3.03 10.35 8.64
N VAL A 63 3.16 11.65 8.36
CA VAL A 63 3.55 12.21 7.05
C VAL A 63 4.95 11.75 6.64
N GLU A 64 5.89 11.70 7.58
CA GLU A 64 7.28 11.28 7.33
C GLU A 64 7.35 9.81 6.93
N ALA A 65 6.68 8.92 7.68
CA ALA A 65 6.63 7.51 7.30
C ALA A 65 5.87 7.30 5.99
N ALA A 66 4.83 8.11 5.71
CA ALA A 66 4.12 8.04 4.43
C ALA A 66 5.06 8.38 3.26
N HIS A 67 5.84 9.45 3.39
CA HIS A 67 6.81 9.89 2.38
C HIS A 67 7.81 8.79 2.04
N GLN A 68 8.48 8.22 3.05
CA GLN A 68 9.46 7.14 2.84
C GLN A 68 8.88 5.91 2.13
N ARG A 69 7.63 5.56 2.43
CA ARG A 69 6.96 4.42 1.79
C ARG A 69 6.58 4.70 0.36
N TYR A 70 6.18 5.93 0.04
CA TYR A 70 5.91 6.31 -1.34
C TYR A 70 7.18 6.41 -2.18
N GLU A 71 8.30 6.89 -1.62
CA GLU A 71 9.59 6.85 -2.32
C GLU A 71 10.00 5.42 -2.66
N GLN A 72 9.89 4.48 -1.71
CA GLN A 72 10.15 3.06 -1.96
C GLN A 72 9.21 2.48 -3.03
N ALA A 73 7.93 2.88 -3.02
CA ALA A 73 6.98 2.46 -4.03
C ALA A 73 7.36 2.98 -5.42
N LEU A 74 7.87 4.22 -5.51
CA LEU A 74 8.28 4.85 -6.75
C LEU A 74 9.48 4.13 -7.38
N GLU A 75 10.49 3.78 -6.56
CA GLU A 75 11.66 3.02 -6.99
C GLU A 75 11.28 1.65 -7.56
N LEU A 76 10.29 0.98 -6.95
CA LEU A 76 9.84 -0.35 -7.36
C LEU A 76 8.91 -0.32 -8.58
N ALA A 77 8.21 0.80 -8.80
CA ALA A 77 7.26 0.97 -9.90
C ALA A 77 7.95 1.32 -11.23
N GLU A 78 9.29 1.30 -11.32
CA GLU A 78 10.03 1.58 -12.55
C GLU A 78 9.52 0.68 -13.69
N GLY A 79 8.93 1.30 -14.73
CA GLY A 79 8.28 0.60 -15.85
C GLY A 79 6.76 0.42 -15.76
N HIS A 80 6.11 0.87 -14.67
CA HIS A 80 4.66 0.80 -14.47
C HIS A 80 4.03 2.21 -14.40
N PRO A 81 3.80 2.88 -15.55
CA PRO A 81 3.45 4.30 -15.62
C PRO A 81 2.14 4.65 -14.88
N ALA A 82 1.18 3.72 -14.81
CA ALA A 82 -0.07 3.92 -14.09
C ALA A 82 0.14 3.99 -12.56
N GLN A 83 1.02 3.13 -12.01
CA GLN A 83 1.35 3.15 -10.58
C GLN A 83 2.22 4.35 -10.23
N LEU A 84 3.19 4.68 -11.08
CA LEU A 84 4.02 5.88 -10.93
C LEU A 84 3.18 7.14 -10.81
N ALA A 85 2.26 7.38 -11.75
CA ALA A 85 1.40 8.57 -11.72
C ALA A 85 0.55 8.66 -10.43
N GLN A 86 0.13 7.53 -9.89
CA GLN A 86 -0.66 7.48 -8.65
C GLN A 86 0.21 7.78 -7.42
N ILE A 87 1.43 7.24 -7.35
CA ILE A 87 2.39 7.49 -6.26
C ILE A 87 2.84 8.96 -6.29
N GLU A 88 3.17 9.49 -7.47
CA GLU A 88 3.57 10.89 -7.67
C GLU A 88 2.48 11.88 -7.23
N ALA A 89 1.21 11.56 -7.50
CA ALA A 89 0.10 12.40 -7.06
C ALA A 89 0.00 12.47 -5.53
N GLU A 90 0.14 11.34 -4.82
CA GLU A 90 0.11 11.31 -3.35
C GLU A 90 1.35 11.99 -2.73
N LEU A 91 2.53 11.82 -3.32
CA LEU A 91 3.75 12.52 -2.91
C LEU A 91 3.62 14.04 -3.04
N ARG A 92 3.02 14.51 -4.15
CA ARG A 92 2.74 15.93 -4.35
C ARG A 92 1.77 16.47 -3.30
N LEU A 93 0.70 15.72 -3.00
CA LEU A 93 -0.25 16.10 -1.95
C LEU A 93 0.42 16.20 -0.58
N LEU A 94 1.29 15.25 -0.24
CA LEU A 94 2.08 15.32 1.00
C LEU A 94 2.95 16.57 1.06
N HIS A 95 3.67 16.87 -0.03
CA HIS A 95 4.53 18.05 -0.10
C HIS A 95 3.73 19.36 0.04
N ASP A 96 2.53 19.44 -0.51
CA ASP A 96 1.64 20.60 -0.39
C ASP A 96 1.02 20.75 1.02
N LEU A 97 1.06 19.70 1.85
CA LEU A 97 0.50 19.66 3.20
C LEU A 97 1.55 19.87 4.32
N GLY A 98 2.85 19.86 4.00
CA GLY A 98 3.96 20.14 4.91
C GLY A 98 4.34 21.62 4.96
#